data_AF-A0A0Q6X928-F1
#
_entry.id   AF-A0A0Q6X928-F1
#
_cell.length_a   1.000
_cell.length_b   1.000
_cell.length_c   1.000
_cell.angle_alpha   90.00
_cell.angle_beta   90.00
_cell.angle_gamma   90.00
#
_symmetry.space_group_name_H-M   'P 1'
#
loop_
_entity.id
_entity.type
_entity.pdbx_description
1 polymer ?
#
loop_
_entity_poly.entity_id
_entity_poly.type
_entity_poly.pdbx_seq_one_letter_code
_entity_poly.pdbx_strand_id
1 'polypeptide(L)'
;MGAFVSAAAAGQLLWASPVEGRLEVCSGATPAGAVCADIGRLFVAALREHFGDAASAIAEREWRLSQRSRRLLPARTVKRAVACAESALGLLMAQSYLLQIEFSAVMLGWRFRRVADGLGLDPASLAIERRRALDQALAPDFSLPPPADAEALAARLRTLLNQLSH
;
A
#
# COMPACT_ATOMS: atom_id res chain seq x y z
N MET A 1 -13.61 1.59 -4.47
CA MET A 1 -13.02 1.24 -5.79
C MET A 1 -14.03 0.68 -6.83
N GLY A 2 -14.85 -0.31 -6.50
CA GLY A 2 -15.72 -1.02 -7.47
C GLY A 2 -16.60 -0.13 -8.37
N ALA A 3 -17.15 0.96 -7.84
CA ALA A 3 -17.96 1.92 -8.61
C ALA A 3 -17.19 2.56 -9.79
N PHE A 4 -15.92 2.94 -9.58
CA PHE A 4 -15.09 3.51 -10.65
C PHE A 4 -14.73 2.49 -11.73
N VAL A 5 -14.43 1.26 -11.32
CA VAL A 5 -14.12 0.17 -12.27
C VAL A 5 -15.35 -0.17 -13.12
N SER A 6 -16.52 -0.29 -12.49
CA SER A 6 -17.79 -0.54 -13.18
C SER A 6 -18.12 0.58 -14.18
N ALA A 7 -18.06 1.84 -13.74
CA ALA A 7 -18.30 3.00 -14.60
C ALA A 7 -17.30 3.10 -15.77
N ALA A 8 -16.02 2.77 -15.54
CA ALA A 8 -15.01 2.75 -16.59
C ALA A 8 -15.17 1.57 -17.58
N ALA A 9 -15.84 0.49 -17.18
CA ALA A 9 -16.21 -0.59 -18.08
C ALA A 9 -17.41 -0.21 -18.96
N ALA A 10 -18.38 0.52 -18.40
CA ALA A 10 -19.62 0.87 -19.07
C ALA A 10 -19.52 2.07 -20.05
N GLY A 11 -18.60 3.01 -19.82
CA GLY A 11 -18.49 4.22 -20.65
C GLY A 11 -17.06 4.72 -20.87
N GLN A 12 -16.94 5.76 -21.70
CA GLN A 12 -15.64 6.38 -22.02
C GLN A 12 -15.26 7.51 -21.06
N LEU A 13 -16.24 8.11 -20.39
CA LEU A 13 -16.08 9.24 -19.50
C LEU A 13 -16.88 9.02 -18.23
N LEU A 14 -16.28 9.38 -17.09
CA LEU A 14 -16.87 9.26 -15.76
C LEU A 14 -17.07 10.63 -15.15
N TRP A 15 -18.10 10.75 -14.32
CA TRP A 15 -18.36 11.91 -13.46
C TRP A 15 -19.01 11.43 -12.16
N ALA A 16 -19.03 12.29 -11.14
CA ALA A 16 -19.73 12.01 -9.90
C ALA A 16 -20.93 12.96 -9.81
N SER A 17 -22.11 12.41 -9.52
CA SER A 17 -23.35 13.17 -9.38
C SER A 17 -23.98 12.90 -8.01
N PRO A 18 -24.56 13.93 -7.35
CA PRO A 18 -25.41 13.67 -6.19
C PRO A 18 -26.73 13.03 -6.66
N VAL A 19 -27.04 11.85 -6.13
CA VAL A 19 -28.29 11.13 -6.34
C VAL A 19 -28.85 10.83 -4.94
N GLU A 20 -30.05 11.32 -4.64
CA GLU A 20 -30.73 11.07 -3.35
C GLU A 20 -29.86 11.38 -2.11
N GLY A 21 -29.03 12.44 -2.19
CA GLY A 21 -28.16 12.86 -1.09
C GLY A 21 -26.85 12.06 -0.95
N ARG A 22 -26.56 11.12 -1.86
CA ARG A 22 -25.30 10.38 -1.94
C ARG A 22 -24.55 10.71 -3.22
N LEU A 23 -23.23 10.65 -3.20
CA LEU A 23 -22.42 10.80 -4.41
C LEU A 23 -22.29 9.45 -5.11
N GLU A 24 -22.73 9.38 -6.36
CA GLU A 24 -22.60 8.21 -7.21
C GLU A 24 -21.63 8.47 -8.37
N VAL A 25 -20.87 7.44 -8.75
CA VAL A 25 -19.99 7.48 -9.91
C VAL A 25 -20.76 6.99 -11.13
N CYS A 26 -20.91 7.85 -12.12
CA CYS A 26 -21.66 7.59 -13.34
C CYS A 26 -20.73 7.52 -14.55
N SER A 27 -21.23 6.99 -15.68
CA SER A 27 -20.49 6.89 -16.94
C SER A 27 -21.37 7.11 -18.17
N GLY A 28 -20.80 7.61 -19.26
CA GLY A 28 -21.54 7.84 -20.51
C GLY A 28 -21.04 9.07 -21.28
N ALA A 29 -21.96 9.73 -21.99
CA ALA A 29 -21.71 11.03 -22.63
C ALA A 29 -21.57 12.15 -21.58
N THR A 30 -21.05 13.31 -21.99
CA THR A 30 -20.89 14.46 -21.09
C THR A 30 -22.23 14.81 -20.41
N PRO A 31 -22.26 14.88 -19.07
CA PRO A 31 -23.49 15.14 -18.33
C PRO A 31 -23.98 16.58 -18.54
N ALA A 32 -25.30 16.74 -18.67
CA ALA A 32 -25.95 18.06 -18.76
C ALA A 32 -26.27 18.67 -17.38
N GLY A 33 -26.29 17.85 -16.32
CA GLY A 33 -26.67 18.25 -14.96
C GLY A 33 -25.50 18.66 -14.06
N ALA A 34 -25.82 18.96 -12.81
CA ALA A 34 -24.82 19.26 -11.78
C ALA A 34 -23.93 18.04 -11.50
N VAL A 35 -22.62 18.25 -11.53
CA VAL A 35 -21.62 17.22 -11.22
C VAL A 35 -20.64 17.73 -10.18
N CYS A 36 -20.02 16.80 -9.45
CA CYS A 36 -18.95 17.08 -8.53
C CYS A 36 -17.82 17.86 -9.22
N ALA A 37 -17.29 18.85 -8.52
CA ALA A 37 -16.20 19.68 -9.03
C ALA A 37 -14.91 18.86 -9.27
N ASP A 38 -14.69 17.80 -8.48
CA ASP A 38 -13.44 17.04 -8.46
C ASP A 38 -13.64 15.53 -8.31
N ILE A 39 -13.98 14.85 -9.40
CA ILE A 39 -14.00 13.38 -9.43
C ILE A 39 -12.60 12.77 -9.26
N GLY A 40 -11.54 13.52 -9.58
CA GLY A 40 -10.15 13.08 -9.41
C GLY A 40 -9.83 12.77 -7.95
N ARG A 41 -10.20 13.68 -7.03
CA ARG A 41 -10.04 13.46 -5.58
C ARG A 41 -10.83 12.25 -5.07
N LEU A 42 -12.07 12.07 -5.52
CA LEU A 42 -12.89 10.91 -5.15
C LEU A 42 -12.24 9.60 -5.62
N PHE A 43 -11.67 9.61 -6.83
CA PHE A 43 -10.99 8.45 -7.37
C PHE A 43 -9.69 8.14 -6.60
N VAL A 44 -8.90 9.15 -6.23
CA VAL A 44 -7.70 8.97 -5.40
C VAL A 44 -8.03 8.43 -4.02
N ALA A 45 -9.09 8.94 -3.38
CA ALA A 45 -9.56 8.41 -2.10
C ALA A 45 -9.95 6.93 -2.23
N ALA A 46 -10.68 6.57 -3.29
CA ALA A 46 -11.04 5.18 -3.56
C ALA A 46 -9.83 4.28 -3.86
N LEU A 47 -8.76 4.82 -4.49
CA LEU A 47 -7.50 4.11 -4.70
C LEU A 47 -6.84 3.80 -3.36
N ARG A 48 -6.69 4.81 -2.49
CA ARG A 48 -6.05 4.66 -1.17
C ARG A 48 -6.81 3.71 -0.26
N GLU A 49 -8.14 3.76 -0.28
CA GLU A 49 -8.96 2.81 0.47
C GLU A 49 -8.71 1.35 0.04
N HIS A 50 -8.44 1.12 -1.24
CA HIS A 50 -8.36 -0.24 -1.81
C HIS A 50 -6.94 -0.80 -1.89
N PHE A 51 -5.97 0.02 -2.31
CA PHE A 51 -4.57 -0.37 -2.51
C PHE A 51 -3.64 0.19 -1.42
N GLY A 52 -4.17 1.05 -0.54
CA GLY A 52 -3.41 1.79 0.45
C GLY A 52 -2.55 2.92 -0.13
N ASP A 53 -1.92 3.69 0.77
CA ASP A 53 -1.29 4.97 0.43
C ASP A 53 -0.10 4.82 -0.54
N ALA A 54 0.82 3.89 -0.27
CA ALA A 54 2.05 3.76 -1.05
C ALA A 54 1.81 3.39 -2.52
N ALA A 55 0.99 2.38 -2.76
CA ALA A 55 0.63 1.95 -4.12
C ALA A 55 -0.19 3.02 -4.85
N SER A 56 -1.13 3.67 -4.14
CA SER A 56 -1.99 4.70 -4.71
C SER A 56 -1.23 5.98 -5.07
N ALA A 57 -0.24 6.37 -4.26
CA ALA A 57 0.58 7.56 -4.51
C ALA A 57 1.35 7.47 -5.84
N ILE A 58 1.76 6.27 -6.26
CA ILE A 58 2.39 6.04 -7.55
C ILE A 58 1.41 6.33 -8.68
N ALA A 59 0.19 5.75 -8.61
CA ALA A 59 -0.85 5.98 -9.62
C ALA A 59 -1.32 7.44 -9.66
N GLU A 60 -1.47 8.08 -8.50
CA GLU A 60 -1.84 9.50 -8.39
C GLU A 60 -0.81 10.43 -9.04
N ARG A 61 0.49 10.17 -8.82
CA ARG A 61 1.60 10.95 -9.39
C ARG A 61 1.68 10.75 -10.90
N GLU A 62 1.67 9.50 -11.36
CA GLU A 62 1.82 9.14 -12.77
C GLU A 62 0.71 9.77 -13.63
N TRP A 63 -0.53 9.72 -13.13
CA TRP A 63 -1.70 10.22 -13.85
C TRP A 63 -2.13 11.64 -13.46
N ARG A 64 -1.36 12.31 -12.60
CA ARG A 64 -1.58 13.69 -12.14
C ARG A 64 -2.99 13.92 -11.63
N LEU A 65 -3.53 12.95 -10.87
CA LEU A 65 -4.94 12.91 -10.47
C LEU A 65 -5.29 14.04 -9.49
N SER A 66 -4.33 14.48 -8.67
CA SER A 66 -4.53 15.54 -7.67
C SER A 66 -4.01 16.92 -8.09
N GLN A 67 -3.33 17.03 -9.24
CA GLN A 67 -2.72 18.30 -9.66
C GLN A 67 -3.72 19.31 -10.21
N ARG A 68 -4.88 18.85 -10.69
CA ARG A 68 -5.91 19.72 -11.23
C ARG A 68 -7.27 19.13 -10.91
N SER A 69 -8.15 19.97 -10.39
CA SER A 69 -9.55 19.62 -10.19
C SER A 69 -10.21 19.31 -11.54
N ARG A 70 -10.89 18.17 -11.64
CA ARG A 70 -11.56 17.73 -12.86
C ARG A 70 -12.97 17.27 -12.54
N ARG A 71 -13.93 17.75 -13.31
CA ARG A 71 -15.34 17.29 -13.25
C ARG A 71 -15.56 15.96 -13.95
N LEU A 72 -14.71 15.66 -14.94
CA LEU A 72 -14.82 14.49 -15.81
C LEU A 72 -13.49 13.72 -15.79
N LEU A 73 -13.57 12.40 -15.75
CA LEU A 73 -12.41 11.51 -15.73
C LEU A 73 -12.51 10.49 -16.89
N PRO A 74 -11.53 10.43 -17.79
CA PRO A 74 -11.55 9.44 -18.86
C PRO A 74 -11.44 8.01 -18.31
N ALA A 75 -12.24 7.09 -18.83
CA ALA A 75 -12.23 5.68 -18.42
C ALA A 75 -10.86 5.03 -18.62
N ARG A 76 -10.14 5.39 -19.70
CA ARG A 76 -8.76 4.95 -19.93
C ARG A 76 -7.81 5.34 -18.81
N THR A 77 -8.01 6.50 -18.18
CA THR A 77 -7.18 6.97 -17.06
C THR A 77 -7.48 6.15 -15.81
N VAL A 78 -8.77 5.85 -15.55
CA VAL A 78 -9.16 4.96 -14.46
C VAL A 78 -8.52 3.58 -14.61
N LYS A 79 -8.70 2.94 -15.77
CA LYS A 79 -8.16 1.59 -16.03
C LYS A 79 -6.63 1.54 -15.84
N ARG A 80 -5.91 2.53 -16.37
CA ARG A 80 -4.45 2.60 -16.26
C ARG A 80 -3.97 2.90 -14.84
N ALA A 81 -4.66 3.78 -14.12
CA ALA A 81 -4.34 4.08 -12.73
C ALA A 81 -4.57 2.87 -11.82
N VAL A 82 -5.66 2.13 -12.02
CA VAL A 82 -5.94 0.87 -11.29
C VAL A 82 -4.85 -0.16 -11.58
N ALA A 83 -4.54 -0.43 -12.84
CA ALA A 83 -3.48 -1.39 -13.20
C ALA A 83 -2.10 -0.99 -12.65
N CYS A 84 -1.81 0.32 -12.61
CA CYS A 84 -0.59 0.86 -12.02
C CYS A 84 -0.54 0.65 -10.51
N ALA A 85 -1.63 0.94 -9.79
CA ALA A 85 -1.72 0.72 -8.34
C ALA A 85 -1.63 -0.77 -7.98
N GLU A 86 -2.27 -1.64 -8.74
CA GLU A 86 -2.19 -3.10 -8.57
C GLU A 86 -0.75 -3.61 -8.76
N SER A 87 -0.09 -3.18 -9.84
CA SER A 87 1.32 -3.54 -10.09
C SER A 87 2.25 -3.03 -8.99
N ALA A 88 2.04 -1.78 -8.53
CA ALA A 88 2.80 -1.20 -7.44
C ALA A 88 2.61 -1.99 -6.14
N LEU A 89 1.38 -2.35 -5.79
CA LEU A 89 1.08 -3.16 -4.62
C LEU A 89 1.78 -4.52 -4.70
N GLY A 90 1.73 -5.21 -5.85
CA GLY A 90 2.42 -6.48 -6.05
C GLY A 90 3.94 -6.39 -5.81
N LEU A 91 4.58 -5.33 -6.31
CA LEU A 91 6.00 -5.09 -6.09
C LEU A 91 6.33 -4.79 -4.61
N LEU A 92 5.50 -3.96 -3.96
CA LEU A 92 5.67 -3.63 -2.53
C LEU A 92 5.52 -4.87 -1.64
N MET A 93 4.55 -5.74 -1.95
CA MET A 93 4.37 -7.01 -1.26
C MET A 93 5.59 -7.93 -1.46
N ALA A 94 6.06 -8.08 -2.70
CA ALA A 94 7.24 -8.90 -3.00
C ALA A 94 8.49 -8.42 -2.25
N GLN A 95 8.74 -7.12 -2.22
CA GLN A 95 9.85 -6.53 -1.45
C GLN A 95 9.72 -6.82 0.05
N SER A 96 8.50 -6.79 0.58
CA SER A 96 8.24 -7.00 2.00
C SER A 96 8.45 -8.45 2.41
N TYR A 97 8.06 -9.40 1.56
CA TYR A 97 8.38 -10.81 1.77
C TYR A 97 9.88 -11.07 1.77
N LEU A 98 10.63 -10.43 0.87
CA LEU A 98 12.09 -10.53 0.87
C LEU A 98 12.66 -10.01 2.19
N LEU A 99 12.26 -8.81 2.63
CA LEU A 99 12.72 -8.26 3.92
C LEU A 99 12.37 -9.17 5.10
N GLN A 100 11.19 -9.79 5.12
CA GLN A 100 10.81 -10.74 6.16
C GLN A 100 11.76 -11.95 6.21
N ILE A 101 12.18 -12.47 5.06
CA ILE A 101 13.16 -13.56 4.99
C ILE A 101 14.53 -13.07 5.49
N GLU A 102 14.97 -11.88 5.07
CA GLU A 102 16.26 -11.32 5.46
C GLU A 102 16.38 -11.05 6.98
N PHE A 103 15.26 -10.67 7.60
CA PHE A 103 15.15 -10.37 9.04
C PHE A 103 14.63 -11.54 9.89
N SER A 104 14.28 -12.69 9.29
CA SER A 104 13.79 -13.84 10.06
C SER A 104 14.89 -14.38 10.98
N ALA A 105 14.62 -14.34 12.28
CA ALA A 105 15.41 -14.97 13.30
C ALA A 105 15.37 -16.50 13.17
N VAL A 106 14.21 -17.09 12.84
CA VAL A 106 14.06 -18.55 12.67
C VAL A 106 14.94 -19.05 11.53
N MET A 107 14.93 -18.36 10.40
CA MET A 107 15.76 -18.72 9.23
C MET A 107 17.22 -18.28 9.35
N LEU A 108 17.59 -17.62 10.46
CA LEU A 108 18.90 -16.99 10.62
C LEU A 108 19.24 -16.07 9.43
N GLY A 109 18.27 -15.25 9.05
CA GLY A 109 18.37 -14.28 7.98
C GLY A 109 19.61 -13.40 8.11
N TRP A 110 20.18 -12.99 6.99
CA TRP A 110 21.48 -12.31 7.00
C TRP A 110 21.42 -10.93 7.68
N ARG A 111 20.29 -10.20 7.60
CA ARG A 111 20.11 -8.93 8.31
C ARG A 111 19.89 -9.15 9.80
N PHE A 112 19.14 -10.20 10.16
CA PHE A 112 18.99 -10.60 11.56
C PHE A 112 20.35 -10.87 12.21
N ARG A 113 21.18 -11.72 11.57
CA ARG A 113 22.55 -12.02 12.05
C ARG A 113 23.39 -10.76 12.20
N ARG A 114 23.42 -9.90 11.17
CA ARG A 114 24.16 -8.63 11.23
C ARG A 114 23.73 -7.74 12.41
N VAL A 115 22.43 -7.69 12.71
CA VAL A 115 21.93 -6.90 13.84
C VAL A 115 22.33 -7.53 15.18
N ALA A 116 22.20 -8.84 15.33
CA ALA A 116 22.62 -9.56 16.54
C ALA A 116 24.14 -9.48 16.77
N ASP A 117 24.94 -9.66 15.73
CA ASP A 117 26.41 -9.52 15.77
C ASP A 117 26.81 -8.10 16.21
N GLY A 118 26.11 -7.07 15.71
CA GLY A 118 26.32 -5.68 16.11
C GLY A 118 25.96 -5.39 17.57
N LEU A 119 25.24 -6.28 18.24
CA LEU A 119 24.94 -6.25 19.66
C LEU A 119 25.81 -7.23 20.48
N GLY A 120 26.76 -7.93 19.84
CA GLY A 120 27.58 -8.96 20.49
C GLY A 120 26.82 -10.22 20.89
N LEU A 121 25.66 -10.47 20.30
CA LEU A 121 24.83 -11.65 20.56
C LEU A 121 25.14 -12.76 19.55
N ASP A 122 25.31 -14.00 20.01
CA ASP A 122 25.33 -15.16 19.12
C ASP A 122 23.90 -15.47 18.66
N PRO A 123 23.56 -15.31 17.36
CA PRO A 123 22.22 -15.56 16.85
C PRO A 123 21.76 -17.01 17.03
N ALA A 124 22.69 -17.97 17.05
CA ALA A 124 22.41 -19.39 17.20
C ALA A 124 22.12 -19.79 18.65
N SER A 125 22.58 -18.99 19.62
CA SER A 125 22.33 -19.20 21.05
C SER A 125 20.86 -18.98 21.45
N LEU A 126 20.07 -18.29 20.62
CA LEU A 126 18.66 -18.05 20.88
C LEU A 126 17.82 -19.32 20.66
N ALA A 127 17.04 -19.68 21.67
CA ALA A 127 16.03 -20.74 21.57
C ALA A 127 15.07 -20.52 20.39
N ILE A 128 14.56 -21.61 19.82
CA ILE A 128 13.70 -21.56 18.63
C ILE A 128 12.39 -20.81 18.89
N GLU A 129 11.82 -20.96 20.09
CA GLU A 129 10.62 -20.25 20.55
C GLU A 129 10.85 -18.74 20.55
N ARG A 130 12.04 -18.31 21.00
CA ARG A 130 12.43 -16.91 21.05
C ARG A 130 12.62 -16.33 19.65
N ARG A 131 13.21 -17.10 18.74
CA ARG A 131 13.31 -16.72 17.33
C ARG A 131 11.94 -16.58 16.67
N ARG A 132 11.00 -17.48 16.98
CA ARG A 132 9.60 -17.37 16.51
C ARG A 132 8.90 -16.12 17.06
N ALA A 133 9.11 -15.79 18.33
CA ALA A 133 8.55 -14.59 18.93
C ALA A 133 9.09 -13.30 18.27
N LEU A 134 10.39 -13.26 17.93
CA LEU A 134 10.98 -12.16 17.18
C LEU A 134 10.38 -12.05 15.77
N ASP A 135 10.21 -13.17 15.07
CA ASP A 135 9.59 -13.18 13.74
C ASP A 135 8.14 -12.72 13.77
N GLN A 136 7.38 -13.08 14.81
CA GLN A 136 6.02 -12.58 15.03
C GLN A 136 6.00 -11.08 15.35
N ALA A 137 6.94 -10.60 16.18
CA ALA A 137 7.04 -9.18 16.52
C ALA A 137 7.52 -8.30 15.35
N LEU A 138 8.22 -8.89 14.39
CA LEU A 138 8.67 -8.27 13.15
C LEU A 138 7.75 -8.54 11.96
N ALA A 139 6.74 -9.39 12.11
CA ALA A 139 5.81 -9.71 11.06
C ALA A 139 5.16 -8.40 10.57
N PRO A 140 5.13 -8.16 9.25
CA PRO A 140 4.43 -7.01 8.72
C PRO A 140 2.96 -7.10 9.12
N ASP A 141 2.39 -5.97 9.54
CA ASP A 141 0.94 -5.84 9.58
C ASP A 141 0.46 -5.66 8.14
N PHE A 142 0.25 -6.78 7.44
CA PHE A 142 -0.16 -6.82 6.03
C PHE A 142 -1.61 -6.33 5.81
N SER A 143 -2.30 -5.86 6.85
CA SER A 143 -3.56 -5.12 6.71
C SER A 143 -3.36 -3.68 6.22
N LEU A 144 -2.12 -3.18 6.24
CA LEU A 144 -1.68 -1.89 5.70
C LEU A 144 -0.51 -2.09 4.74
N PRO A 145 -0.26 -1.17 3.77
CA PRO A 145 0.79 -1.41 2.80
C PRO A 145 2.17 -1.23 3.46
N PRO A 146 3.06 -2.21 3.30
CA PRO A 146 4.48 -2.02 3.50
C PRO A 146 5.10 -1.18 2.34
N PRO A 147 6.34 -0.66 2.47
CA PRO A 147 7.40 -1.20 3.30
C PRO A 147 7.73 -0.35 4.52
N ALA A 148 7.84 -1.04 5.66
CA ALA A 148 8.85 -0.64 6.65
C ALA A 148 10.20 -0.75 5.95
N ASP A 149 10.95 0.34 5.92
CA ASP A 149 12.30 0.33 5.35
C ASP A 149 13.20 -0.63 6.17
N ALA A 150 14.29 -1.08 5.54
CA ALA A 150 15.18 -2.03 6.18
C ALA A 150 15.90 -1.45 7.43
N GLU A 151 16.03 -0.13 7.53
CA GLU A 151 16.65 0.53 8.69
C GLU A 151 15.70 0.57 9.88
N ALA A 152 14.43 0.85 9.66
CA ALA A 152 13.34 0.81 10.63
C ALA A 152 13.14 -0.60 11.17
N LEU A 153 13.17 -1.62 10.30
CA LEU A 153 13.15 -3.02 10.74
C LEU A 153 14.39 -3.37 11.57
N ALA A 154 15.58 -2.90 11.17
CA ALA A 154 16.79 -3.10 11.96
C ALA A 154 16.72 -2.41 13.33
N ALA A 155 16.22 -1.18 13.39
CA ALA A 155 16.06 -0.43 14.63
C ALA A 155 15.04 -1.10 15.57
N ARG A 156 13.92 -1.59 15.02
CA ARG A 156 12.92 -2.36 15.78
C ARG A 156 13.51 -3.67 16.29
N LEU A 157 14.22 -4.42 15.45
CA LEU A 157 14.90 -5.65 15.87
C LEU A 157 15.93 -5.38 16.98
N ARG A 158 16.75 -4.32 16.88
CA ARG A 158 17.68 -3.92 17.95
C ARG A 158 16.95 -3.67 19.26
N THR A 159 15.84 -2.94 19.20
CA THR A 159 15.00 -2.64 20.38
C THR A 159 14.49 -3.93 21.01
N LEU A 160 13.94 -4.84 20.21
CA LEU A 160 13.44 -6.13 20.69
C LEU A 160 14.55 -7.00 21.31
N LEU A 161 15.72 -7.08 20.68
CA LEU A 161 16.85 -7.85 21.21
C LEU A 161 17.36 -7.27 22.55
N ASN A 162 17.46 -5.95 22.66
CA ASN A 162 17.89 -5.27 23.89
C ASN A 162 16.88 -5.42 25.03
N GLN A 163 15.58 -5.29 24.76
CA GLN A 163 14.52 -5.47 25.76
C GLN A 163 14.51 -6.87 26.39
N LEU A 164 15.07 -7.85 25.69
CA LEU A 164 15.10 -9.23 26.12
C LEU A 164 16.47 -9.65 26.71
N SER A 165 17.43 -8.71 26.80
CA SER A 165 18.77 -8.90 27.40
C SER A 165 18.83 -8.47 28.87
N HIS A 166 17.71 -7.98 29.41
CA HIS A 166 17.45 -7.70 30.83
C HIS A 166 16.41 -8.70 31.36
#